data_AF-A0A1G1C2F5-F1
#
_entry.id   AF-A0A1G1C2F5-F1
#
_cell.length_a   1.000
_cell.length_b   1.000
_cell.length_c   1.000
_cell.angle_alpha   90.00
_cell.angle_beta   90.00
_cell.angle_gamma   90.00
#
_symmetry.space_group_name_H-M   'P 1'
#
loop_
_entity.id
_entity.type
_entity.pdbx_description
1 polymer ?
#
loop_
_entity_poly.entity_id
_entity_poly.type
_entity_poly.pdbx_seq_one_letter_code
_entity_poly.pdbx_strand_id
1 'polypeptide(L)'
;MKKILTIIFLFSFLFLVPSPAIKAQDNQEFNFDRAYQDYLFTYNQYRQAHNEYVTAREQYLNYKTLTAKTLALEQTLKMLQERDNTIRTYLTALRMKMAETTGILNYKQNTLYLQLDAEVAWYVNHRDSLSSAASLEDLTKLSKETEERYGKTQVLIYQGLGIILEGKENNLKNQINDQIQILKEKITEIREKGDKDTTIAERWLLEAENKLTRAQEKIDEANGLLNSLKAFDQDKQEDYNQAQNLYQEAHLYLKEANSFLKELVREIKTAD
;
A
#
# COMPACT_ATOMS: atom_id res chain seq x y z
N MET A 1 -35.60 3.09 -8.48
CA MET A 1 -34.28 2.71 -8.99
C MET A 1 -33.29 2.78 -7.84
N LYS A 2 -32.98 1.64 -7.21
CA LYS A 2 -32.05 1.56 -6.08
C LYS A 2 -30.66 1.26 -6.64
N LYS A 3 -29.71 2.19 -6.50
CA LYS A 3 -28.30 1.93 -6.79
C LYS A 3 -27.81 0.95 -5.73
N ILE A 4 -27.70 -0.32 -6.09
CA ILE A 4 -26.97 -1.32 -5.31
C ILE A 4 -25.50 -0.99 -5.57
N LEU A 5 -24.83 -0.46 -4.54
CA LEU A 5 -23.40 -0.24 -4.57
C LEU A 5 -22.74 -1.62 -4.40
N THR A 6 -22.54 -2.32 -5.50
CA THR A 6 -21.71 -3.51 -5.54
C THR A 6 -20.29 -3.06 -5.22
N ILE A 7 -19.79 -3.40 -4.03
CA ILE A 7 -18.37 -3.23 -3.69
C ILE A 7 -17.62 -4.25 -4.56
N ILE A 8 -17.07 -3.78 -5.67
CA ILE A 8 -16.14 -4.54 -6.50
C ILE A 8 -14.82 -4.61 -5.73
N PHE A 9 -14.57 -5.74 -5.06
CA PHE A 9 -13.23 -6.06 -4.56
C PHE A 9 -12.34 -6.34 -5.77
N LEU A 10 -11.32 -5.51 -5.95
CA LEU A 10 -10.37 -5.61 -7.04
C LEU A 10 -9.59 -6.93 -6.95
N PHE A 11 -9.83 -7.81 -7.92
CA PHE A 11 -9.03 -9.00 -8.17
C PHE A 11 -7.84 -8.58 -9.04
N SER A 12 -6.74 -8.18 -8.41
CA SER A 12 -5.48 -7.93 -9.12
C SER A 12 -4.31 -8.22 -8.22
N PHE A 13 -3.96 -9.49 -8.05
CA PHE A 13 -2.59 -9.93 -7.74
C PHE A 13 -2.46 -11.43 -8.08
N LEU A 14 -2.43 -11.72 -9.38
CA LEU A 14 -1.85 -12.98 -9.87
C LEU A 14 -0.32 -12.83 -9.78
N PHE A 15 0.31 -13.83 -9.16
CA PHE A 15 1.76 -14.04 -8.98
C PHE A 15 2.45 -13.39 -7.77
N LEU A 16 2.09 -13.84 -6.56
CA LEU A 16 3.07 -13.95 -5.45
C LEU A 16 2.89 -15.32 -4.81
N VAL A 17 3.61 -16.32 -5.34
CA VAL A 17 3.68 -17.66 -4.77
C VAL A 17 4.62 -17.60 -3.56
N PRO A 18 4.16 -17.88 -2.33
CA PRO A 18 5.05 -17.99 -1.19
C PRO A 18 5.87 -19.28 -1.30
N SER A 19 7.19 -19.18 -1.15
CA SER A 19 8.06 -20.35 -0.97
C SER A 19 7.82 -20.98 0.40
N PRO A 20 7.77 -22.31 0.54
CA PRO A 20 7.55 -22.96 1.82
C PRO A 20 8.88 -23.04 2.58
N ALA A 21 9.11 -22.13 3.50
CA ALA A 21 10.10 -22.30 4.56
C ALA A 21 9.37 -22.34 5.90
N ILE A 22 9.06 -23.56 6.35
CA ILE A 22 8.62 -23.83 7.71
C ILE A 22 9.83 -23.62 8.62
N LYS A 23 9.82 -22.57 9.46
CA LYS A 23 10.71 -22.46 10.61
C LYS A 23 9.90 -22.27 11.89
N ALA A 24 10.38 -22.99 12.91
CA ALA A 24 9.77 -23.15 14.21
C ALA A 24 9.64 -21.82 14.98
N GLN A 25 8.66 -21.84 15.86
CA GLN A 25 8.10 -20.76 16.65
C GLN A 25 8.96 -20.49 17.89
N ASP A 26 9.84 -19.49 17.81
CA ASP A 26 10.48 -18.84 18.96
C ASP A 26 10.61 -17.34 18.65
N ASN A 27 9.91 -16.49 19.42
CA ASN A 27 9.90 -15.01 19.34
C ASN A 27 10.02 -14.40 17.93
N GLN A 28 9.10 -14.74 17.02
CA GLN A 28 8.92 -13.91 15.83
C GLN A 28 8.37 -12.55 16.25
N GLU A 29 9.22 -11.53 16.18
CA GLU A 29 8.82 -10.13 16.13
C GLU A 29 7.62 -10.00 15.18
N PHE A 30 6.55 -9.35 15.64
CA PHE A 30 5.36 -9.17 14.80
C PHE A 30 5.77 -8.38 13.55
N ASN A 31 5.62 -8.99 12.38
CA ASN A 31 6.13 -8.51 11.09
C ASN A 31 5.00 -8.48 10.03
N PHE A 32 5.32 -7.99 8.83
CA PHE A 32 4.36 -7.89 7.74
C PHE A 32 3.77 -9.24 7.36
N ASP A 33 4.58 -10.29 7.22
CA ASP A 33 4.11 -11.60 6.80
C ASP A 33 3.04 -12.14 7.76
N ARG A 34 3.28 -12.02 9.07
CA ARG A 34 2.32 -12.41 10.09
C ARG A 34 1.07 -11.53 10.05
N ALA A 35 1.22 -10.21 9.99
CA ALA A 35 0.09 -9.29 9.91
C ALA A 35 -0.77 -9.54 8.65
N TYR A 36 -0.15 -9.91 7.54
CA TYR A 36 -0.83 -10.25 6.30
C TYR A 36 -1.59 -11.58 6.40
N GLN A 37 -1.02 -12.60 7.06
CA GLN A 37 -1.76 -13.83 7.34
C GLN A 37 -2.98 -13.58 8.24
N ASP A 38 -2.85 -12.72 9.25
CA ASP A 38 -3.98 -12.32 10.10
C ASP A 38 -5.07 -11.61 9.28
N TYR A 39 -4.68 -10.74 8.35
CA TYR A 39 -5.61 -10.13 7.39
C TYR A 39 -6.33 -11.17 6.54
N LEU A 40 -5.60 -12.11 5.90
CA LEU A 40 -6.22 -13.15 5.07
C LEU A 40 -7.19 -14.03 5.87
N PHE A 41 -6.83 -14.37 7.10
CA PHE A 41 -7.69 -15.12 8.01
C PHE A 41 -8.98 -14.35 8.32
N THR A 42 -8.87 -13.12 8.81
CA THR A 42 -10.04 -12.27 9.14
C THR A 42 -10.90 -11.95 7.92
N TYR A 43 -10.31 -11.74 6.74
CA TYR A 43 -11.05 -11.57 5.49
C TYR A 43 -11.91 -12.80 5.16
N ASN A 44 -11.39 -14.02 5.37
CA ASN A 44 -12.18 -15.24 5.19
C ASN A 44 -13.31 -15.35 6.21
N GLN A 45 -13.09 -14.96 7.47
CA GLN A 45 -14.14 -14.90 8.49
C GLN A 45 -15.24 -13.92 8.11
N TYR A 46 -14.88 -12.73 7.63
CA TYR A 46 -15.84 -11.75 7.12
C TYR A 46 -16.65 -12.30 5.95
N ARG A 47 -16.02 -12.94 4.97
CA ARG A 47 -16.74 -13.53 3.83
C ARG A 47 -17.76 -14.58 4.28
N GLN A 48 -17.40 -15.42 5.23
CA GLN A 48 -18.33 -16.39 5.80
C GLN A 48 -19.49 -15.69 6.53
N ALA A 49 -19.18 -14.76 7.44
CA ALA A 49 -20.18 -14.02 8.21
C ALA A 49 -21.12 -13.20 7.31
N HIS A 50 -20.60 -12.64 6.21
CA HIS A 50 -21.41 -11.93 5.22
C HIS A 50 -22.41 -12.86 4.52
N ASN A 51 -22.00 -14.07 4.14
CA ASN A 51 -22.91 -15.03 3.53
C ASN A 51 -24.02 -15.47 4.52
N GLU A 52 -23.65 -15.75 5.76
CA GLU A 52 -24.59 -16.08 6.84
C GLU A 52 -25.59 -14.94 7.09
N TYR A 53 -25.11 -13.68 7.11
CA TYR A 53 -25.93 -12.48 7.19
C TYR A 53 -26.93 -12.37 6.03
N VAL A 54 -26.48 -12.55 4.78
CA VAL A 54 -27.35 -12.45 3.61
C VAL A 54 -28.50 -13.45 3.72
N THR A 55 -28.20 -14.71 4.05
CA THR A 55 -29.21 -15.74 4.26
C THR A 55 -30.17 -15.39 5.40
N ALA A 56 -29.65 -14.98 6.57
CA ALA A 56 -30.49 -14.62 7.72
C ALA A 56 -31.40 -13.42 7.43
N ARG A 57 -30.88 -12.41 6.71
CA ARG A 57 -31.65 -11.25 6.27
C ARG A 57 -32.80 -11.66 5.35
N GLU A 58 -32.55 -12.53 4.38
CA GLU A 58 -33.58 -13.03 3.47
C GLU A 58 -34.66 -13.81 4.21
N GLN A 59 -34.28 -14.68 5.15
CA GLN A 59 -35.23 -15.40 5.99
C GLN A 59 -36.11 -14.45 6.81
N TYR A 60 -35.53 -13.41 7.42
CA TYR A 60 -36.32 -12.42 8.14
C TYR A 60 -37.29 -11.65 7.25
N LEU A 61 -36.85 -11.22 6.07
CA LEU A 61 -37.71 -10.51 5.11
C LEU A 61 -38.88 -11.36 4.61
N ASN A 62 -38.68 -12.66 4.46
CA ASN A 62 -39.70 -13.61 3.99
C ASN A 62 -40.67 -14.02 5.10
N TYR A 63 -40.15 -14.47 6.25
CA TYR A 63 -40.97 -15.12 7.29
C TYR A 63 -41.45 -14.16 8.38
N LYS A 64 -40.70 -13.08 8.66
CA LYS A 64 -41.02 -12.05 9.67
C LYS A 64 -41.36 -12.60 11.07
N THR A 65 -40.86 -13.78 11.41
CA THR A 65 -41.05 -14.39 12.74
C THR A 65 -40.02 -13.86 13.75
N LEU A 66 -40.31 -14.03 15.05
CA LEU A 66 -39.38 -13.67 16.12
C LEU A 66 -38.05 -14.42 16.01
N THR A 67 -38.09 -15.71 15.66
CA THR A 67 -36.88 -16.52 15.42
C THR A 67 -36.06 -15.97 14.27
N ALA A 68 -36.69 -15.65 13.13
CA ALA A 68 -35.98 -15.11 11.97
C ALA A 68 -35.40 -13.71 12.27
N LYS A 69 -36.11 -12.88 13.05
CA LYS A 69 -35.61 -11.59 13.51
C LYS A 69 -34.38 -11.73 14.41
N THR A 70 -34.41 -12.70 15.33
CA THR A 70 -33.30 -12.98 16.25
C THR A 70 -32.07 -13.45 15.49
N LEU A 71 -32.24 -14.39 14.57
CA LEU A 71 -31.15 -14.85 13.70
C LEU A 71 -30.58 -13.72 12.84
N ALA A 72 -31.44 -12.87 12.25
CA ALA A 72 -30.97 -11.72 11.48
C ALA A 72 -30.17 -10.72 12.33
N LEU A 73 -30.56 -10.51 13.59
CA LEU A 73 -29.81 -9.66 14.52
C LEU A 73 -28.42 -10.23 14.79
N GLU A 74 -28.35 -11.51 15.18
CA GLU A 74 -27.09 -12.20 15.49
C GLU A 74 -26.12 -12.21 14.30
N GLN A 75 -26.60 -12.56 13.10
CA GLN A 75 -25.75 -12.63 11.91
C GLN A 75 -25.34 -11.25 11.40
N THR A 76 -26.19 -10.23 11.55
CA THR A 76 -25.81 -8.84 11.24
C THR A 76 -24.70 -8.37 12.18
N LEU A 77 -24.85 -8.61 13.50
CA LEU A 77 -23.83 -8.25 14.48
C LEU A 77 -22.48 -8.90 14.15
N LYS A 78 -22.48 -10.22 13.92
CA LYS A 78 -21.27 -10.97 13.57
C LYS A 78 -20.61 -10.44 12.29
N MET A 79 -21.40 -10.19 11.24
CA MET A 79 -20.89 -9.65 9.98
C MET A 79 -20.22 -8.28 10.15
N LEU A 80 -20.85 -7.37 10.91
CA LEU A 80 -20.31 -6.04 11.17
C LEU A 80 -19.03 -6.12 12.01
N GLN A 81 -18.98 -7.00 13.02
CA GLN A 81 -17.77 -7.21 13.82
C GLN A 81 -16.62 -7.73 12.97
N GLU A 82 -16.86 -8.71 12.08
CA GLU A 82 -15.82 -9.25 11.21
C GLU A 82 -15.39 -8.27 10.11
N ARG A 83 -16.29 -7.41 9.63
CA ARG A 83 -15.95 -6.31 8.71
C ARG A 83 -14.92 -5.38 9.35
N ASP A 84 -15.18 -4.91 10.56
CA ASP A 84 -14.29 -3.99 11.26
C ASP A 84 -12.96 -4.66 11.62
N ASN A 85 -13.02 -5.94 12.02
CA ASN A 85 -11.85 -6.80 12.27
C ASN A 85 -10.95 -6.92 11.03
N THR A 86 -11.55 -7.12 9.86
CA THR A 86 -10.85 -7.24 8.56
C THR A 86 -10.18 -5.92 8.17
N ILE A 87 -10.87 -4.79 8.34
CA ILE A 87 -10.28 -3.48 8.02
C ILE A 87 -9.12 -3.19 8.98
N ARG A 88 -9.29 -3.47 10.27
CA ARG A 88 -8.23 -3.32 11.28
C ARG A 88 -6.97 -4.12 10.93
N THR A 89 -7.10 -5.40 10.60
CA THR A 89 -5.95 -6.25 10.26
C THR A 89 -5.29 -5.83 8.95
N TYR A 90 -6.06 -5.37 7.96
CA TYR A 90 -5.52 -4.81 6.73
C TYR A 90 -4.65 -3.55 6.99
N LEU A 91 -5.17 -2.59 7.77
CA LEU A 91 -4.42 -1.39 8.15
C LEU A 91 -3.17 -1.72 8.97
N THR A 92 -3.25 -2.76 9.81
CA THR A 92 -2.09 -3.26 10.58
C THR A 92 -1.03 -3.84 9.64
N ALA A 93 -1.42 -4.68 8.67
CA ALA A 93 -0.49 -5.20 7.68
C ALA A 93 0.15 -4.08 6.84
N LEU A 94 -0.63 -3.05 6.47
CA LEU A 94 -0.11 -1.90 5.75
C LEU A 94 0.97 -1.15 6.56
N ARG A 95 0.73 -0.92 7.87
CA ARG A 95 1.72 -0.31 8.77
C ARG A 95 3.00 -1.13 8.88
N MET A 96 2.87 -2.45 9.03
CA MET A 96 4.03 -3.33 9.08
C MET A 96 4.81 -3.28 7.77
N LYS A 97 4.12 -3.26 6.63
CA LYS A 97 4.79 -3.14 5.33
C LYS A 97 5.54 -1.82 5.19
N MET A 98 4.96 -0.72 5.66
CA MET A 98 5.63 0.58 5.68
C MET A 98 6.85 0.56 6.61
N ALA A 99 6.76 -0.08 7.78
CA ALA A 99 7.88 -0.20 8.72
C ALA A 99 9.09 -0.94 8.11
N GLU A 100 8.83 -1.98 7.33
CA GLU A 100 9.85 -2.81 6.69
C GLU A 100 10.36 -2.26 5.35
N THR A 101 9.69 -1.25 4.78
CA THR A 101 10.08 -0.71 3.47
C THR A 101 11.22 0.29 3.62
N THR A 102 12.37 -0.03 3.05
CA THR A 102 13.54 0.85 2.95
C THR A 102 13.27 2.06 2.04
N GLY A 103 13.98 3.17 2.25
CA GLY A 103 13.92 4.35 1.37
C GLY A 103 12.75 5.29 1.66
N ILE A 104 11.98 5.04 2.72
CA ILE A 104 10.97 5.96 3.22
C ILE A 104 11.64 7.00 4.12
N LEU A 105 11.27 8.27 3.97
CA LEU A 105 11.71 9.33 4.88
C LEU A 105 11.02 9.19 6.24
N ASN A 106 11.81 9.15 7.31
CA ASN A 106 11.35 8.96 8.70
C ASN A 106 10.16 9.89 9.08
N TYR A 107 10.18 11.15 8.64
CA TYR A 107 9.09 12.09 8.91
C TYR A 107 7.74 11.67 8.29
N LYS A 108 7.75 11.29 7.00
CA LYS A 108 6.54 10.84 6.29
C LYS A 108 6.01 9.54 6.89
N GLN A 109 6.93 8.64 7.26
CA GLN A 109 6.62 7.40 7.97
C GLN A 109 5.90 7.71 9.28
N ASN A 110 6.43 8.62 10.11
CA ASN A 110 5.85 8.94 11.41
C ASN A 110 4.44 9.54 11.32
N THR A 111 4.18 10.48 10.41
CA THR A 111 2.85 11.11 10.31
C THR A 111 1.77 10.13 9.86
N LEU A 112 1.98 9.43 8.75
CA LEU A 112 0.97 8.51 8.24
C LEU A 112 0.81 7.28 9.13
N TYR A 113 1.90 6.82 9.76
CA TYR A 113 1.84 5.73 10.74
C TYR A 113 0.94 6.08 11.93
N LEU A 114 1.04 7.28 12.48
CA LEU A 114 0.16 7.75 13.56
C LEU A 114 -1.30 7.84 13.12
N GLN A 115 -1.56 8.29 11.89
CA GLN A 115 -2.92 8.34 11.35
C GLN A 115 -3.53 6.94 11.17
N LEU A 116 -2.74 5.99 10.65
CA LEU A 116 -3.14 4.59 10.52
C LEU A 116 -3.35 3.92 11.88
N ASP A 117 -2.52 4.24 12.89
CA ASP A 117 -2.68 3.73 14.25
C ASP A 117 -3.99 4.22 14.90
N ALA A 118 -4.29 5.52 14.78
CA ALA A 118 -5.55 6.08 15.23
C ALA A 118 -6.76 5.46 14.51
N GLU A 119 -6.61 5.14 13.22
CA GLU A 119 -7.66 4.49 12.43
C GLU A 119 -7.87 3.03 12.86
N VAL A 120 -6.79 2.28 13.09
CA VAL A 120 -6.83 0.93 13.68
C VAL A 120 -7.54 0.94 15.03
N ALA A 121 -7.19 1.87 15.92
CA ALA A 121 -7.81 2.01 17.23
C ALA A 121 -9.31 2.32 17.13
N TRP A 122 -9.72 3.12 16.13
CA TRP A 122 -11.14 3.36 15.90
C TRP A 122 -11.90 2.09 15.52
N TYR A 123 -11.37 1.27 14.60
CA TYR A 123 -12.02 0.00 14.22
C TYR A 123 -12.08 -1.01 15.38
N VAL A 124 -11.12 -0.98 16.30
CA VAL A 124 -11.21 -1.75 17.56
C VAL A 124 -12.39 -1.26 18.40
N ASN A 125 -12.42 0.04 18.70
CA ASN A 125 -13.44 0.63 19.57
C ASN A 125 -14.86 0.51 18.98
N HIS A 126 -15.00 0.73 17.66
CA HIS A 126 -16.28 0.61 16.97
C HIS A 126 -16.77 -0.85 17.02
N ARG A 127 -15.91 -1.83 16.72
CA ARG A 127 -16.25 -3.25 16.83
C ARG A 127 -16.76 -3.62 18.22
N ASP A 128 -16.10 -3.14 19.26
CA ASP A 128 -16.47 -3.44 20.65
C ASP A 128 -17.80 -2.75 21.02
N SER A 129 -18.09 -1.58 20.44
CA SER A 129 -19.38 -0.90 20.62
C SER A 129 -20.56 -1.63 19.98
N LEU A 130 -20.35 -2.42 18.93
CA LEU A 130 -21.41 -3.18 18.24
C LEU A 130 -22.13 -4.15 19.20
N SER A 131 -21.44 -4.67 20.21
CA SER A 131 -22.02 -5.59 21.20
C SER A 131 -23.08 -4.95 22.09
N SER A 132 -23.18 -3.62 22.13
CA SER A 132 -24.21 -2.90 22.87
C SER A 132 -25.53 -2.75 22.11
N ALA A 133 -25.57 -3.12 20.83
CA ALA A 133 -26.76 -2.99 19.99
C ALA A 133 -27.86 -3.98 20.42
N ALA A 134 -29.06 -3.46 20.68
CA ALA A 134 -30.21 -4.25 21.10
C ALA A 134 -31.18 -4.58 19.94
N SER A 135 -30.98 -3.94 18.78
CA SER A 135 -31.90 -4.05 17.65
C SER A 135 -31.19 -3.96 16.29
N LEU A 136 -31.91 -4.38 15.24
CA LEU A 136 -31.46 -4.22 13.85
C LEU A 136 -31.31 -2.75 13.45
N GLU A 137 -32.09 -1.85 14.07
CA GLU A 137 -31.99 -0.42 13.84
C GLU A 137 -30.69 0.15 14.43
N ASP A 138 -30.32 -0.28 15.63
CA ASP A 138 -29.05 0.10 16.26
C ASP A 138 -27.86 -0.36 15.40
N LEU A 139 -27.87 -1.62 14.96
CA LEU A 139 -26.82 -2.15 14.06
C LEU A 139 -26.78 -1.41 12.73
N THR A 140 -27.93 -1.01 12.18
CA THR A 140 -27.98 -0.22 10.95
C THR A 140 -27.35 1.17 11.15
N LYS A 141 -27.62 1.81 12.29
CA LYS A 141 -27.02 3.11 12.62
C LYS A 141 -25.51 2.98 12.77
N LEU A 142 -25.03 2.00 13.54
CA LEU A 142 -23.60 1.74 13.73
C LEU A 142 -22.91 1.38 12.40
N SER A 143 -23.55 0.60 11.53
CA SER A 143 -22.99 0.30 10.20
C SER A 143 -22.74 1.57 9.38
N LYS A 144 -23.66 2.54 9.43
CA LYS A 144 -23.51 3.82 8.70
C LYS A 144 -22.33 4.64 9.18
N GLU A 145 -22.02 4.61 10.48
CA GLU A 145 -20.84 5.31 11.02
C GLU A 145 -19.55 4.81 10.36
N THR A 146 -19.46 3.50 10.10
CA THR A 146 -18.34 2.93 9.35
C THR A 146 -18.37 3.31 7.88
N GLU A 147 -19.54 3.30 7.23
CA GLU A 147 -19.67 3.72 5.83
C GLU A 147 -19.21 5.17 5.61
N GLU A 148 -19.62 6.08 6.48
CA GLU A 148 -19.23 7.49 6.45
C GLU A 148 -17.74 7.68 6.70
N ARG A 149 -17.16 6.88 7.61
CA ARG A 149 -15.74 6.94 7.93
C ARG A 149 -14.85 6.30 6.86
N TYR A 150 -15.34 5.27 6.18
CA TYR A 150 -14.53 4.45 5.27
C TYR A 150 -13.87 5.28 4.15
N GLY A 151 -14.51 6.36 3.69
CA GLY A 151 -13.89 7.29 2.73
C GLY A 151 -12.55 7.85 3.22
N LYS A 152 -12.45 8.20 4.52
CA LYS A 152 -11.19 8.62 5.15
C LYS A 152 -10.21 7.45 5.26
N THR A 153 -10.69 6.28 5.66
CA THR A 153 -9.85 5.07 5.73
C THR A 153 -9.20 4.77 4.37
N GLN A 154 -9.96 4.86 3.27
CA GLN A 154 -9.45 4.64 1.91
C GLN A 154 -8.33 5.60 1.52
N VAL A 155 -8.45 6.88 1.88
CA VAL A 155 -7.37 7.86 1.63
C VAL A 155 -6.08 7.42 2.31
N LEU A 156 -6.15 7.01 3.59
CA LEU A 156 -4.98 6.53 4.33
C LEU A 156 -4.38 5.25 3.72
N ILE A 157 -5.25 4.36 3.21
CA ILE A 157 -4.81 3.15 2.51
C ILE A 157 -4.00 3.51 1.26
N TYR A 158 -4.54 4.37 0.38
CA TYR A 158 -3.85 4.74 -0.85
C TYR A 158 -2.56 5.52 -0.59
N GLN A 159 -2.56 6.42 0.38
CA GLN A 159 -1.34 7.10 0.82
C GLN A 159 -0.29 6.12 1.36
N GLY A 160 -0.71 5.12 2.14
CA GLY A 160 0.21 4.11 2.70
C GLY A 160 0.82 3.23 1.62
N LEU A 161 0.00 2.80 0.66
CA LEU A 161 0.47 2.06 -0.52
C LEU A 161 1.44 2.89 -1.35
N GLY A 162 1.13 4.17 -1.56
CA GLY A 162 2.01 5.12 -2.25
C GLY A 162 3.37 5.31 -1.58
N ILE A 163 3.40 5.48 -0.25
CA ILE A 163 4.66 5.57 0.51
C ILE A 163 5.51 4.31 0.34
N ILE A 164 4.90 3.12 0.28
CA ILE A 164 5.63 1.87 0.03
C ILE A 164 6.26 1.87 -1.38
N LEU A 165 5.53 2.35 -2.39
CA LEU A 165 6.05 2.48 -3.76
C LEU A 165 7.17 3.52 -3.84
N GLU A 166 6.94 4.72 -3.28
CA GLU A 166 7.93 5.79 -3.17
C GLU A 166 9.22 5.29 -2.50
N GLY A 167 9.11 4.56 -1.39
CA GLY A 167 10.26 4.04 -0.67
C GLY A 167 11.14 3.13 -1.53
N LYS A 168 10.52 2.23 -2.30
CA LYS A 168 11.25 1.34 -3.22
C LYS A 168 12.00 2.11 -4.30
N GLU A 169 11.34 3.08 -4.93
CA GLU A 169 11.98 3.89 -5.98
C GLU A 169 13.08 4.79 -5.40
N ASN A 170 12.87 5.37 -4.22
CA ASN A 170 13.91 6.15 -3.54
C ASN A 170 15.12 5.31 -3.13
N ASN A 171 14.94 4.06 -2.70
CA ASN A 171 16.06 3.17 -2.44
C ASN A 171 16.89 2.96 -3.71
N LEU A 172 16.26 2.54 -4.81
CA LEU A 172 16.95 2.32 -6.08
C LEU A 172 17.63 3.60 -6.59
N LYS A 173 16.94 4.73 -6.52
CA LYS A 173 17.48 6.05 -6.89
C LYS A 173 18.73 6.40 -6.08
N ASN A 174 18.70 6.20 -4.77
CA ASN A 174 19.85 6.48 -3.90
C ASN A 174 21.04 5.58 -4.25
N GLN A 175 20.80 4.28 -4.48
CA GLN A 175 21.87 3.36 -4.92
C GLN A 175 22.51 3.79 -6.24
N ILE A 176 21.71 4.23 -7.22
CA ILE A 176 22.20 4.74 -8.51
C ILE A 176 22.97 6.04 -8.31
N ASN A 177 22.47 6.94 -7.46
CA ASN A 177 23.13 8.19 -7.15
C ASN A 177 24.49 7.98 -6.48
N ASP A 178 24.60 7.04 -5.55
CA ASP A 178 25.85 6.67 -4.90
C ASP A 178 26.87 6.15 -5.94
N GLN A 179 26.42 5.32 -6.89
CA GLN A 179 27.26 4.86 -8.00
C GLN A 179 27.71 6.01 -8.91
N ILE A 180 26.82 6.97 -9.20
CA ILE A 180 27.15 8.17 -9.98
C ILE A 180 28.26 8.96 -9.29
N GLN A 181 28.21 9.17 -7.97
CA GLN A 181 29.25 9.91 -7.25
C GLN A 181 30.62 9.22 -7.38
N ILE A 182 30.66 7.90 -7.15
CA ILE A 182 31.90 7.10 -7.29
C ILE A 182 32.46 7.21 -8.72
N LEU A 183 31.60 7.08 -9.73
CA LEU A 183 32.02 7.11 -11.13
C LEU A 183 32.48 8.50 -11.58
N LYS A 184 31.86 9.56 -11.05
CA LYS A 184 32.24 10.95 -11.29
C LYS A 184 33.62 11.28 -10.73
N GLU A 185 33.92 10.80 -9.52
CA GLU A 185 35.26 10.88 -8.94
C GLU A 185 36.28 10.15 -9.82
N LYS A 186 35.94 8.93 -10.28
CA LYS A 186 36.84 8.14 -11.12
C LYS A 186 37.13 8.77 -12.48
N ILE A 187 36.11 9.34 -13.13
CA ILE A 187 36.28 10.06 -14.41
C ILE A 187 37.18 11.28 -14.22
N THR A 188 37.01 12.01 -13.11
CA THR A 188 37.84 13.16 -12.78
C THR A 188 39.30 12.76 -12.62
N GLU A 189 39.58 11.66 -11.90
CA GLU A 189 40.93 11.12 -11.73
C GLU A 189 41.60 10.78 -13.09
N ILE A 190 40.87 10.08 -13.98
CA ILE A 190 41.38 9.70 -15.32
C ILE A 190 41.71 10.95 -16.15
N ARG A 191 40.83 11.95 -16.12
CA ARG A 191 41.01 13.20 -16.85
C ARG A 191 42.22 13.98 -16.34
N GLU A 192 42.41 14.07 -15.03
CA GLU A 192 43.51 14.80 -14.42
C GLU A 192 44.88 14.16 -14.68
N LYS A 193 44.94 12.82 -14.70
CA LYS A 193 46.15 12.09 -15.08
C LYS A 193 46.45 12.13 -16.57
N GLY A 194 45.44 12.41 -17.39
CA GLY A 194 45.55 12.39 -18.85
C GLY A 194 45.63 10.97 -19.41
N ASP A 195 45.12 9.97 -18.67
CA ASP A 195 45.24 8.55 -19.03
C ASP A 195 44.43 8.21 -20.31
N LYS A 196 43.27 8.87 -20.50
CA LYS A 196 42.35 8.65 -21.65
C LYS A 196 41.42 9.84 -21.87
N ASP A 197 40.89 9.97 -23.10
CA ASP A 197 39.76 10.85 -23.41
C ASP A 197 38.49 10.40 -22.66
N THR A 198 37.98 11.26 -21.78
CA THR A 198 36.80 11.00 -20.94
C THR A 198 35.47 11.42 -21.57
N THR A 199 35.46 12.00 -22.78
CA THR A 199 34.27 12.61 -23.39
C THR A 199 33.07 11.65 -23.47
N ILE A 200 33.29 10.39 -23.87
CA ILE A 200 32.21 9.40 -23.97
C ILE A 200 31.69 9.00 -22.57
N ALA A 201 32.60 8.83 -21.60
CA ALA A 201 32.22 8.49 -20.23
C ALA A 201 31.43 9.63 -19.55
N GLU A 202 31.85 10.88 -19.75
CA GLU A 202 31.15 12.08 -19.27
C GLU A 202 29.75 12.20 -19.90
N ARG A 203 29.60 11.85 -21.19
CA ARG A 203 28.29 11.80 -21.83
C ARG A 203 27.38 10.74 -21.21
N TRP A 204 27.86 9.52 -20.98
CA TRP A 204 27.05 8.49 -20.32
C TRP A 204 26.66 8.87 -18.89
N LEU A 205 27.55 9.56 -18.18
CA LEU A 205 27.27 10.09 -16.84
C LEU A 205 26.10 11.09 -16.88
N LEU A 206 26.16 12.04 -17.82
CA LEU A 206 25.11 13.04 -18.02
C LEU A 206 23.75 12.39 -18.35
N GLU A 207 23.74 11.37 -19.22
CA GLU A 207 22.50 10.65 -19.54
C GLU A 207 21.92 9.94 -18.30
N ALA A 208 22.77 9.35 -17.44
CA ALA A 208 22.33 8.75 -16.19
C ALA A 208 21.74 9.79 -15.21
N GLU A 209 22.41 10.94 -15.04
CA GLU A 209 21.92 12.05 -14.20
C GLU A 209 20.58 12.63 -14.71
N ASN A 210 20.42 12.74 -16.03
CA ASN A 210 19.16 13.15 -16.66
C ASN A 210 18.02 12.18 -16.35
N LYS A 211 18.29 10.86 -16.41
CA LYS A 211 17.28 9.85 -16.09
C LYS A 211 16.90 9.82 -14.61
N LEU A 212 17.85 10.07 -13.70
CA LEU A 212 17.51 10.28 -12.28
C LEU A 212 16.58 11.48 -12.08
N THR A 213 16.82 12.57 -12.80
CA THR A 213 15.96 13.76 -12.74
C THR A 213 14.54 13.43 -13.22
N ARG A 214 14.39 12.72 -14.35
CA ARG A 214 13.08 12.28 -14.84
C ARG A 214 12.37 11.33 -13.89
N ALA A 215 13.10 10.42 -13.25
CA ALA A 215 12.53 9.55 -12.23
C ALA A 215 11.98 10.37 -11.04
N GLN A 216 12.73 11.39 -10.59
CA GLN A 216 12.30 12.27 -9.51
C GLN A 216 11.03 13.05 -9.85
N GLU A 217 10.96 13.63 -11.06
CA GLU A 217 9.75 14.33 -11.55
C GLU A 217 8.51 13.43 -11.43
N LYS A 218 8.62 12.17 -11.86
CA LYS A 218 7.51 11.20 -11.80
C LYS A 218 7.13 10.79 -10.38
N ILE A 219 8.11 10.64 -9.48
CA ILE A 219 7.84 10.40 -8.06
C ILE A 219 7.08 11.58 -7.44
N ASP A 220 7.46 12.82 -7.77
CA ASP A 220 6.83 14.02 -7.23
C ASP A 220 5.40 14.22 -7.77
N GLU A 221 5.18 13.95 -9.06
CA GLU A 221 3.84 13.93 -9.67
C GLU A 221 2.94 12.88 -8.97
N ALA A 222 3.43 11.66 -8.75
CA ALA A 222 2.69 10.60 -8.06
C ALA A 222 2.33 10.99 -6.62
N ASN A 223 3.29 11.56 -5.89
CA ASN A 223 3.10 12.06 -4.54
C ASN A 223 2.06 13.19 -4.51
N GLY A 224 2.05 14.07 -5.51
CA GLY A 224 1.07 15.15 -5.66
C GLY A 224 -0.36 14.62 -5.71
N LEU A 225 -0.62 13.62 -6.57
CA LEU A 225 -1.94 12.98 -6.69
C LEU A 225 -2.41 12.37 -5.36
N LEU A 226 -1.54 11.60 -4.70
CA LEU A 226 -1.89 10.91 -3.46
C LEU A 226 -2.12 11.86 -2.28
N ASN A 227 -1.40 12.98 -2.25
CA ASN A 227 -1.57 14.01 -1.22
C ASN A 227 -2.84 14.85 -1.44
N SER A 228 -3.36 14.90 -2.68
CA SER A 228 -4.60 15.61 -2.99
C SER A 228 -5.89 14.84 -2.72
N LEU A 229 -5.80 13.52 -2.46
CA LEU A 229 -6.96 12.66 -2.20
C LEU A 229 -7.81 13.15 -1.02
N LYS A 230 -9.14 13.21 -1.21
CA LYS A 230 -10.09 13.54 -0.14
C LYS A 230 -11.07 12.40 0.10
N ALA A 231 -11.58 12.34 1.34
CA ALA A 231 -12.45 11.26 1.79
C ALA A 231 -13.69 11.06 0.89
N PHE A 232 -14.25 12.14 0.35
CA PHE A 232 -15.49 12.13 -0.41
C PHE A 232 -15.30 12.08 -1.95
N ASP A 233 -14.06 12.04 -2.43
CA ASP A 233 -13.76 11.99 -3.86
C ASP A 233 -14.19 10.65 -4.46
N GLN A 234 -14.79 10.64 -5.65
CA GLN A 234 -15.28 9.39 -6.28
C GLN A 234 -14.19 8.67 -7.08
N ASP A 235 -13.17 9.40 -7.47
CA ASP A 235 -12.05 9.06 -8.35
C ASP A 235 -10.79 8.62 -7.59
N LYS A 236 -10.82 8.50 -6.25
CA LYS A 236 -9.65 8.10 -5.43
C LYS A 236 -8.88 6.87 -5.98
N GLN A 237 -9.61 5.89 -6.51
CA GLN A 237 -9.02 4.68 -7.08
C GLN A 237 -8.31 4.98 -8.42
N GLU A 238 -8.90 5.83 -9.25
CA GLU A 238 -8.31 6.26 -10.51
C GLU A 238 -7.03 7.07 -10.27
N ASP A 239 -7.08 8.02 -9.34
CA ASP A 239 -5.91 8.80 -8.90
C ASP A 239 -4.79 7.91 -8.36
N TYR A 240 -5.14 6.91 -7.53
CA TYR A 240 -4.16 5.93 -7.05
C TYR A 240 -3.55 5.11 -8.18
N ASN A 241 -4.36 4.65 -9.14
CA ASN A 241 -3.85 3.91 -10.31
C ASN A 241 -2.92 4.78 -11.16
N GLN A 242 -3.26 6.06 -11.34
CA GLN A 242 -2.40 7.01 -12.05
C GLN A 242 -1.08 7.23 -11.30
N ALA A 243 -1.11 7.40 -9.98
CA ALA A 243 0.10 7.47 -9.16
C ALA A 243 0.96 6.20 -9.30
N GLN A 244 0.34 5.01 -9.33
CA GLN A 244 1.04 3.75 -9.56
C GLN A 244 1.74 3.73 -10.93
N ASN A 245 1.09 4.20 -11.99
CA ASN A 245 1.69 4.28 -13.32
C ASN A 245 2.89 5.24 -13.34
N LEU A 246 2.78 6.38 -12.65
CA LEU A 246 3.89 7.33 -12.52
C LEU A 246 5.09 6.71 -11.77
N TYR A 247 4.88 5.93 -10.71
CA TYR A 247 5.97 5.18 -10.07
C TYR A 247 6.58 4.13 -11.02
N GLN A 248 5.78 3.47 -11.86
CA GLN A 248 6.30 2.55 -12.88
C GLN A 248 7.15 3.28 -13.93
N GLU A 249 6.73 4.46 -14.38
CA GLU A 249 7.52 5.31 -15.27
C GLU A 249 8.83 5.75 -14.62
N ALA A 250 8.79 6.16 -13.34
CA ALA A 250 9.99 6.47 -12.57
C ALA A 250 10.95 5.28 -12.54
N HIS A 251 10.42 4.08 -12.27
CA HIS A 251 11.20 2.86 -12.26
C HIS A 251 11.89 2.56 -13.61
N LEU A 252 11.19 2.79 -14.72
CA LEU A 252 11.77 2.64 -16.06
C LEU A 252 12.94 3.60 -16.27
N TYR A 253 12.82 4.87 -15.87
CA TYR A 253 13.92 5.81 -15.93
C TYR A 253 15.11 5.39 -15.06
N LEU A 254 14.87 4.85 -13.86
CA LEU A 254 15.95 4.32 -13.00
C LEU A 254 16.66 3.12 -13.66
N LYS A 255 15.93 2.24 -14.35
CA LYS A 255 16.54 1.13 -15.11
C LYS A 255 17.38 1.65 -16.27
N GLU A 256 16.93 2.67 -16.97
CA GLU A 256 17.69 3.32 -18.05
C GLU A 256 18.95 4.01 -17.50
N ALA A 257 18.86 4.72 -16.38
CA ALA A 257 20.01 5.32 -15.70
C ALA A 257 21.07 4.25 -15.39
N ASN A 258 20.67 3.13 -14.80
CA ASN A 258 21.55 2.01 -14.50
C ASN A 258 22.15 1.38 -15.78
N SER A 259 21.43 1.38 -16.90
CA SER A 259 21.97 0.94 -18.18
C SER A 259 23.11 1.85 -18.66
N PHE A 260 22.96 3.17 -18.54
CA PHE A 260 24.02 4.11 -18.88
C PHE A 260 25.23 3.97 -17.94
N LEU A 261 25.02 3.70 -16.65
CA LEU A 261 26.13 3.42 -15.73
C LEU A 261 26.92 2.16 -16.12
N LYS A 262 26.25 1.13 -16.64
CA LYS A 262 26.96 -0.07 -17.14
C LYS A 262 27.82 0.23 -18.35
N GLU A 263 27.33 1.05 -19.28
CA GLU A 263 28.12 1.48 -20.44
C GLU A 263 29.28 2.38 -20.01
N LEU A 264 29.06 3.30 -19.07
CA LEU A 264 30.10 4.11 -18.47
C LEU A 264 31.20 3.24 -17.82
N VAL A 265 30.83 2.23 -17.03
CA VAL A 265 31.80 1.31 -16.42
C VAL A 265 32.60 0.55 -17.49
N ARG A 266 31.98 0.18 -18.62
CA ARG A 266 32.69 -0.44 -19.75
C ARG A 266 33.70 0.52 -20.36
N GLU A 267 33.33 1.78 -20.56
CA GLU A 267 34.23 2.81 -21.11
C GLU A 267 35.41 3.13 -20.19
N ILE A 268 35.19 3.12 -18.88
CA ILE A 268 36.26 3.32 -17.88
C ILE A 268 37.19 2.11 -17.83
N LYS A 269 36.67 0.87 -17.86
CA LYS A 269 37.47 -0.35 -17.74
C LYS A 269 38.37 -0.65 -18.94
N THR A 270 38.05 -0.10 -20.11
CA THR A 270 38.87 -0.25 -21.33
C THR A 270 39.94 0.84 -21.45
N ALA A 271 40.15 1.64 -20.40
CA ALA A 271 41.34 2.45 -20.23
C ALA A 271 42.40 1.58 -19.54
N ASP A 272 43.52 1.30 -20.21
CA ASP A 272 44.66 0.57 -19.66
C ASP A 272 45.42 1.42 -18.62
#